data_AF-A0A060BS75-F1
#
_entry.id   AF-A0A060BS75-F1
#
_cell.length_a   1.000
_cell.length_b   1.000
_cell.length_c   1.000
_cell.angle_alpha   90.00
_cell.angle_beta   90.00
_cell.angle_gamma   90.00
#
_symmetry.space_group_name_H-M   'P 1'
#
loop_
_entity.id
_entity.type
_entity.pdbx_description
1 polymer ?
#
loop_
_entity_poly.entity_id
_entity_poly.type
_entity_poly.pdbx_seq_one_letter_code
_entity_poly.pdbx_strand_id
1 'polypeptide(L)'
;ADKVTTVSESYAEEITTPEYGEGLHGLLYARRGDLVGILNGISYTHYNPETDNMIFERYSAKNAEVKKGINKVKLQELLNLPQDENKFMIGIISRLTDQKGFDLIGEVIEQLCALDMQIVVLGTGHENVENMFRHYAWKYPDRLSANIY
;
A
#
# COMPACT_ATOMS: atom_id res chain seq x y z
N ALA A 1 -29.57 2.56 17.68
CA ALA A 1 -28.23 2.19 18.17
C ALA A 1 -27.78 3.23 19.19
N ASP A 2 -27.34 2.78 20.37
CA ASP A 2 -26.88 3.64 21.47
C ASP A 2 -25.51 4.26 21.18
N LYS A 3 -24.65 3.53 20.45
CA LYS A 3 -23.38 4.01 19.89
C LYS A 3 -23.28 3.66 18.41
N VAL A 4 -22.48 4.44 17.68
CA VAL A 4 -22.13 4.22 16.28
C VAL A 4 -20.62 4.06 16.21
N THR A 5 -20.13 3.02 15.54
CA THR A 5 -18.69 2.76 15.46
C THR A 5 -18.20 2.81 14.03
N THR A 6 -16.94 3.17 13.86
CA THR A 6 -16.23 3.14 12.58
C THR A 6 -14.78 2.68 12.78
N VAL A 7 -14.00 2.56 11.70
CA VAL A 7 -12.70 1.86 11.71
C VAL A 7 -11.51 2.70 12.16
N SER A 8 -11.67 4.01 12.41
CA SER A 8 -10.64 4.87 13.00
C SER A 8 -11.26 6.17 13.51
N GLU A 9 -10.58 6.86 14.43
CA GLU A 9 -11.06 8.13 14.97
C GLU A 9 -11.04 9.24 13.91
N SER A 10 -9.99 9.31 13.09
CA SER A 10 -9.94 10.29 11.99
C SER A 10 -11.07 10.05 10.98
N TYR A 11 -11.36 8.79 10.64
CA TYR A 11 -12.48 8.49 9.75
C TYR A 11 -13.84 8.81 10.40
N ALA A 12 -13.96 8.72 11.73
CA ALA A 12 -15.15 9.16 12.46
C ALA A 12 -15.39 10.67 12.28
N GLU A 13 -14.33 11.47 12.30
CA GLU A 13 -14.40 12.91 12.01
C GLU A 13 -14.70 13.17 10.54
N GLU A 14 -14.01 12.49 9.62
CA GLU A 14 -14.16 12.65 8.16
C GLU A 14 -15.62 12.45 7.72
N ILE A 15 -16.29 11.38 8.15
CA ILE A 15 -17.69 11.10 7.72
C ILE A 15 -18.72 12.08 8.29
N THR A 16 -18.33 12.98 9.19
CA THR A 16 -19.19 14.10 9.63
C THR A 16 -19.11 15.32 8.72
N THR A 17 -18.23 15.29 7.73
CA THR A 17 -18.08 16.34 6.70
C THR A 17 -18.91 16.01 5.46
N PRO A 18 -19.39 17.03 4.69
CA PRO A 18 -20.15 16.80 3.46
C PRO A 18 -19.42 15.95 2.42
N GLU A 19 -18.09 16.06 2.35
CA GLU A 19 -17.23 15.42 1.36
C GLU A 19 -17.16 13.90 1.51
N TYR A 20 -17.15 13.41 2.76
CA TYR A 20 -16.98 11.97 3.06
C TYR A 20 -18.21 11.33 3.69
N GLY A 21 -19.20 12.13 4.12
CA GLY A 21 -20.38 11.63 4.81
C GLY A 21 -21.48 11.10 3.90
N GLU A 22 -21.31 11.11 2.58
CA GLU A 22 -22.23 10.51 1.59
C GLU A 22 -23.71 10.90 1.83
N GLY A 23 -23.95 12.17 2.14
CA GLY A 23 -25.28 12.71 2.46
C GLY A 23 -25.81 12.47 3.89
N LEU A 24 -25.11 11.67 4.70
CA LEU A 24 -25.43 11.38 6.10
C LEU A 24 -24.65 12.24 7.11
N HIS A 25 -23.72 13.07 6.64
CA HIS A 25 -22.86 13.92 7.46
C HIS A 25 -23.62 14.71 8.55
N GLY A 26 -24.77 15.30 8.23
CA GLY A 26 -25.58 16.05 9.22
C GLY A 26 -26.13 15.16 10.34
N LEU A 27 -26.55 13.94 10.02
CA LEU A 27 -27.02 12.95 11.00
C LEU A 27 -25.86 12.46 11.88
N LEU A 28 -24.72 12.15 11.25
CA LEU A 28 -23.52 11.68 11.95
C LEU A 28 -22.95 12.77 12.86
N TYR A 29 -22.92 14.03 12.39
CA TYR A 29 -22.48 15.19 13.18
C TYR A 29 -23.40 15.45 14.39
N ALA A 30 -24.72 15.33 14.21
CA ALA A 30 -25.68 15.47 15.30
C ALA A 30 -25.46 14.41 16.40
N ARG A 31 -24.95 13.22 16.02
CA ARG A 31 -24.64 12.11 16.91
C ARG A 31 -23.15 11.92 17.19
N ARG A 32 -22.30 12.93 16.95
CA ARG A 32 -20.84 12.81 17.10
C ARG A 32 -20.38 12.38 18.50
N GLY A 33 -21.13 12.71 19.56
CA GLY A 33 -20.85 12.23 20.93
C GLY A 33 -21.08 10.72 21.15
N ASP A 34 -21.77 10.08 20.22
CA ASP A 34 -22.00 8.63 20.18
C ASP A 34 -21.22 7.92 19.07
N LEU A 35 -20.50 8.68 18.23
CA LEU A 35 -19.70 8.15 17.13
C LEU A 35 -18.27 7.90 17.63
N VAL A 36 -17.78 6.67 17.50
CA VAL A 36 -16.48 6.25 18.02
C VAL A 36 -15.68 5.52 16.96
N GLY A 37 -14.43 5.92 16.76
CA GLY A 37 -13.47 5.21 15.93
C GLY A 37 -12.76 4.08 16.68
N ILE A 38 -12.86 2.85 16.18
CA ILE A 38 -12.16 1.69 16.73
C ILE A 38 -11.24 1.15 15.65
N LEU A 39 -9.93 1.27 15.88
CA LEU A 39 -8.92 0.77 14.96
C LEU A 39 -9.02 -0.75 14.79
N ASN A 40 -8.98 -1.19 13.54
CA ASN A 40 -8.87 -2.61 13.24
C ASN A 40 -7.51 -3.15 13.71
N GLY A 41 -7.53 -4.32 14.32
CA GLY A 41 -6.32 -5.08 14.62
C GLY A 41 -5.80 -5.85 13.40
N ILE A 42 -4.60 -6.40 13.54
CA ILE A 42 -4.05 -7.42 12.63
C ILE A 42 -3.79 -8.72 13.39
N SER A 43 -3.72 -9.83 12.66
CA SER A 43 -3.40 -11.12 13.24
C SER A 43 -1.89 -11.31 13.37
N TYR A 44 -1.36 -11.23 14.59
CA TYR A 44 0.06 -11.48 14.89
C TYR A 44 0.48 -12.94 14.74
N THR A 45 -0.45 -13.87 14.52
CA THR A 45 -0.10 -15.25 14.18
C THR A 45 0.20 -15.40 12.69
N HIS A 46 -0.52 -14.66 11.84
CA HIS A 46 -0.33 -14.68 10.39
C HIS A 46 0.73 -13.66 9.94
N TYR A 47 0.74 -12.47 10.52
CA TYR A 47 1.66 -11.38 10.19
C TYR A 47 2.76 -11.24 11.24
N ASN A 48 3.64 -12.23 11.32
CA ASN A 48 4.79 -12.21 12.22
C ASN A 48 6.08 -12.54 11.47
N PRO A 49 6.98 -11.55 11.25
CA PRO A 49 8.21 -11.78 10.51
C PRO A 49 9.17 -12.77 11.18
N GLU A 50 9.00 -13.08 12.47
CA GLU A 50 9.82 -14.07 13.17
C GLU A 50 9.41 -15.51 12.84
N THR A 51 8.17 -15.72 12.37
CA THR A 51 7.61 -17.05 12.09
C THR A 51 7.06 -17.22 10.68
N ASP A 52 6.98 -16.14 9.90
CA ASP A 52 6.43 -16.14 8.55
C ASP A 52 7.29 -16.99 7.60
N ASN A 53 6.63 -17.92 6.89
CA ASN A 53 7.23 -18.79 5.87
C ASN A 53 7.15 -18.21 4.46
N MET A 54 6.39 -17.13 4.28
CA MET A 54 6.18 -16.48 2.98
C MET A 54 7.28 -15.46 2.66
N ILE A 55 8.06 -15.06 3.66
CA ILE A 55 9.27 -14.25 3.48
C ILE A 55 10.49 -15.16 3.42
N PHE A 56 11.49 -14.75 2.63
CA PHE A 56 12.66 -15.59 2.39
C PHE A 56 13.59 -15.74 3.60
N GLU A 57 13.61 -14.74 4.49
CA GLU A 57 14.38 -14.71 5.72
C GLU A 57 13.52 -14.12 6.83
N ARG A 58 13.34 -14.89 7.89
CA ARG A 58 12.66 -14.44 9.11
C ARG A 58 13.51 -13.45 9.88
N TYR A 59 12.84 -12.49 10.52
CA TYR A 59 13.51 -11.43 11.26
C TYR A 59 12.69 -10.93 12.45
N SER A 60 13.39 -10.34 13.40
CA SER A 60 12.88 -9.66 14.59
C SER A 60 13.27 -8.18 14.54
N ALA A 61 12.77 -7.37 15.46
CA ALA A 61 13.18 -5.97 15.58
C ALA A 61 14.70 -5.77 15.74
N LYS A 62 15.43 -6.76 16.28
CA LYS A 62 16.87 -6.68 16.54
C LYS A 62 17.75 -6.86 15.31
N ASN A 63 17.25 -7.55 14.29
CA ASN A 63 18.02 -7.89 13.08
C ASN A 63 17.28 -7.50 11.78
N ALA A 64 16.24 -6.68 11.90
CA ALA A 64 15.39 -6.27 10.80
C ALA A 64 16.17 -5.62 9.66
N GLU A 65 17.15 -4.76 9.96
CA GLU A 65 17.95 -4.07 8.95
C GLU A 65 18.67 -5.05 8.01
N VAL A 66 19.49 -5.94 8.59
CA VAL A 66 20.27 -6.94 7.83
C VAL A 66 19.35 -7.94 7.12
N LYS A 67 18.36 -8.50 7.82
CA LYS A 67 17.50 -9.55 7.25
C LYS A 67 16.52 -9.01 6.20
N LYS A 68 16.05 -7.76 6.33
CA LYS A 68 15.25 -7.11 5.28
C LYS A 68 16.08 -6.81 4.04
N GLY A 69 17.36 -6.49 4.17
CA GLY A 69 18.29 -6.40 3.03
C GLY A 69 18.32 -7.69 2.20
N ILE A 70 18.46 -8.83 2.87
CA ILE A 70 18.43 -10.15 2.20
C ILE A 70 17.07 -10.42 1.54
N ASN A 71 15.97 -10.17 2.24
CA ASN A 71 14.62 -10.32 1.67
C ASN A 71 14.43 -9.44 0.42
N LYS A 72 14.95 -8.22 0.45
CA LYS A 72 14.88 -7.28 -0.67
C LYS A 72 15.67 -7.76 -1.88
N VAL A 73 16.89 -8.26 -1.68
CA VAL A 73 17.70 -8.82 -2.78
C VAL A 73 17.01 -10.02 -3.42
N LYS A 74 16.47 -10.93 -2.60
CA LYS A 74 15.71 -12.09 -3.10
C LYS A 74 14.41 -11.68 -3.81
N LEU A 75 13.74 -10.61 -3.36
CA LEU A 75 12.59 -10.04 -4.06
C LEU A 75 13.00 -9.40 -5.40
N GLN A 76 14.11 -8.67 -5.45
CA GLN A 76 14.65 -8.11 -6.70
C GLN A 76 14.93 -9.23 -7.70
N GLU A 77 15.59 -10.31 -7.26
CA GLU A 77 15.84 -11.50 -8.06
C GLU A 77 14.55 -12.13 -8.58
N LEU A 78 13.57 -12.37 -7.70
CA LEU A 78 12.26 -12.93 -8.07
C LEU A 78 11.54 -12.10 -9.15
N LEU A 79 11.72 -10.77 -9.10
CA LEU A 79 11.06 -9.82 -10.00
C LEU A 79 11.89 -9.42 -11.22
N ASN A 80 13.06 -10.04 -11.41
CA ASN A 80 14.04 -9.69 -12.45
C ASN A 80 14.50 -8.22 -12.42
N LEU A 81 14.53 -7.61 -11.23
CA LEU A 81 15.08 -6.29 -11.00
C LEU A 81 16.58 -6.38 -10.67
N PRO A 82 17.38 -5.32 -10.94
CA PRO A 82 18.76 -5.23 -10.48
C PRO A 82 18.86 -5.46 -8.97
N GLN A 83 19.70 -6.41 -8.59
CA GLN A 83 19.94 -6.78 -7.19
C GLN A 83 20.87 -5.76 -6.54
N ASP A 84 20.33 -5.00 -5.58
CA ASP A 84 21.06 -4.00 -4.81
C ASP A 84 20.30 -3.74 -3.49
N GLU A 85 20.91 -4.16 -2.39
CA GLU A 85 20.33 -3.98 -1.05
C GLU A 85 20.20 -2.51 -0.63
N ASN A 86 20.98 -1.61 -1.22
CA ASN A 86 21.03 -0.19 -0.88
C ASN A 86 20.06 0.66 -1.73
N LYS A 87 19.67 0.18 -2.92
CA LYS A 87 18.78 0.91 -3.84
C LYS A 87 17.37 1.08 -3.26
N PHE A 88 16.86 2.29 -3.12
CA PHE A 88 15.56 2.51 -2.48
C PHE A 88 14.42 1.76 -3.22
N MET A 89 13.49 1.13 -2.48
CA MET A 89 12.39 0.35 -3.06
C MET A 89 11.05 0.76 -2.47
N ILE A 90 10.08 1.03 -3.33
CA ILE A 90 8.67 1.26 -2.98
C ILE A 90 7.84 0.04 -3.38
N GLY A 91 7.07 -0.50 -2.43
CA GLY A 91 6.08 -1.54 -2.68
C GLY A 91 4.66 -0.96 -2.69
N ILE A 92 3.91 -1.18 -3.76
CA ILE A 92 2.50 -0.82 -3.91
C ILE A 92 1.69 -2.11 -3.90
N ILE A 93 0.93 -2.35 -2.83
CA ILE A 93 0.03 -3.50 -2.68
C ILE A 93 -1.39 -2.97 -2.46
N SER A 94 -2.20 -2.95 -3.52
CA SER A 94 -3.55 -2.36 -3.47
C SER A 94 -4.43 -2.90 -4.60
N ARG A 95 -5.76 -2.74 -4.45
CA ARG A 95 -6.67 -2.77 -5.60
C ARG A 95 -6.37 -1.56 -6.48
N LEU A 96 -6.21 -1.77 -7.78
CA LEU A 96 -5.82 -0.75 -8.75
C LEU A 96 -7.05 -0.01 -9.27
N THR A 97 -7.71 0.79 -8.42
CA THR A 97 -8.91 1.56 -8.79
C THR A 97 -8.69 3.06 -8.65
N ASP A 98 -9.48 3.87 -9.34
CA ASP A 98 -9.33 5.34 -9.38
C ASP A 98 -9.46 5.99 -8.00
N GLN A 99 -10.15 5.34 -7.05
CA GLN A 99 -10.31 5.78 -5.66
C GLN A 99 -9.01 5.75 -4.81
N LYS A 100 -7.86 5.36 -5.38
CA LYS A 100 -6.58 5.22 -4.65
C LYS A 100 -5.52 6.23 -5.05
N GLY A 101 -5.84 7.23 -5.87
CA GLY A 101 -4.89 8.29 -6.24
C GLY A 101 -3.83 7.83 -7.26
N PHE A 102 -4.13 6.79 -8.05
CA PHE A 102 -3.20 6.27 -9.06
C PHE A 102 -3.05 7.20 -10.27
N ASP A 103 -4.02 8.07 -10.50
CA ASP A 103 -3.93 9.22 -11.38
C ASP A 103 -2.74 10.12 -10.99
N LEU A 104 -2.60 10.46 -9.71
CA LEU A 104 -1.47 11.25 -9.22
C LEU A 104 -0.13 10.52 -9.39
N ILE A 105 -0.11 9.21 -9.15
CA ILE A 105 1.09 8.40 -9.38
C ILE A 105 1.47 8.43 -10.86
N GLY A 106 0.49 8.29 -11.76
CA GLY A 106 0.71 8.36 -13.21
C GLY A 106 1.40 9.65 -13.67
N GLU A 107 1.06 10.78 -13.05
CA GLU A 107 1.65 12.09 -13.36
C GLU A 107 3.12 12.21 -12.92
N VAL A 108 3.53 11.51 -11.86
CA VAL A 108 4.88 11.63 -11.27
C VAL A 108 5.79 10.43 -11.50
N ILE A 109 5.25 9.31 -12.00
CA ILE A 109 5.99 8.04 -12.10
C ILE A 109 7.22 8.13 -13.00
N GLU A 110 7.21 8.96 -14.04
CA GLU A 110 8.42 9.22 -14.84
C GLU A 110 9.53 9.86 -14.01
N GLN A 111 9.17 10.82 -13.16
CA GLN A 111 10.12 11.48 -12.27
C GLN A 111 10.64 10.50 -11.22
N LEU A 112 9.77 9.63 -10.69
CA LEU A 112 10.17 8.58 -9.76
C LEU A 112 11.12 7.56 -10.42
N CYS A 113 10.83 7.13 -11.64
CA CYS A 113 11.70 6.21 -12.39
C CYS A 113 13.04 6.85 -12.81
N ALA A 114 13.13 8.18 -12.87
CA ALA A 114 14.38 8.89 -13.11
C ALA A 114 15.29 8.95 -11.87
N LEU A 115 14.74 8.71 -10.67
CA LEU A 115 15.53 8.60 -9.44
C LEU A 115 16.18 7.21 -9.33
N ASP A 116 17.22 7.10 -8.50
CA ASP A 116 17.88 5.81 -8.26
C ASP A 116 17.09 4.92 -7.28
N MET A 117 15.91 4.49 -7.72
CA MET A 117 14.98 3.70 -6.94
C MET A 117 14.32 2.59 -7.76
N GLN A 118 13.55 1.73 -7.09
CA GLN A 118 12.74 0.68 -7.67
C GLN A 118 11.30 0.75 -7.16
N ILE A 119 10.36 0.39 -8.01
CA ILE A 119 8.93 0.34 -7.72
C ILE A 119 8.42 -1.07 -8.02
N VAL A 120 7.79 -1.69 -7.04
CA VAL A 120 7.15 -3.00 -7.17
C VAL A 120 5.66 -2.82 -6.97
N VAL A 121 4.87 -3.20 -7.96
CA VAL A 121 3.41 -3.12 -7.93
C VAL A 121 2.82 -4.52 -7.91
N LEU A 122 1.92 -4.77 -6.98
CA LEU A 122 1.13 -6.00 -6.88
C LEU A 122 -0.34 -5.62 -6.69
N GLY A 123 -1.20 -6.00 -7.63
CA GLY A 123 -2.61 -5.67 -7.56
C GLY A 123 -3.35 -5.91 -8.86
N THR A 124 -4.68 -5.82 -8.79
CA THR A 124 -5.60 -5.93 -9.92
C THR A 124 -6.74 -4.92 -9.75
N GLY A 125 -7.37 -4.48 -10.84
CA GLY A 125 -8.41 -3.47 -10.79
C GLY A 125 -8.87 -2.96 -12.16
N HIS A 126 -8.90 -1.63 -12.31
CA HIS A 126 -9.36 -0.95 -13.51
C HIS A 126 -8.28 -1.05 -14.59
N GLU A 127 -8.71 -1.43 -15.80
CA GLU A 127 -7.83 -1.67 -16.94
C GLU A 127 -6.91 -0.47 -17.26
N ASN A 128 -7.41 0.76 -17.09
CA ASN A 128 -6.63 1.98 -17.32
C ASN A 128 -5.41 2.08 -16.39
N VAL A 129 -5.61 1.81 -15.09
CA VAL A 129 -4.55 1.86 -14.08
C VAL A 129 -3.57 0.69 -14.28
N GLU A 130 -4.09 -0.49 -14.60
CA GLU A 130 -3.25 -1.65 -14.92
C GLU A 130 -2.36 -1.39 -16.13
N ASN A 131 -2.94 -0.88 -17.22
CA ASN A 131 -2.23 -0.59 -18.46
C ASN A 131 -1.18 0.51 -18.26
N MET A 132 -1.45 1.50 -17.40
CA MET A 132 -0.45 2.49 -17.00
C MET A 132 0.77 1.82 -16.35
N PHE A 133 0.57 0.98 -15.33
CA PHE A 133 1.70 0.29 -14.67
C PHE A 133 2.41 -0.70 -15.60
N ARG A 134 1.69 -1.41 -16.47
CA ARG A 134 2.29 -2.26 -17.51
C ARG A 134 3.15 -1.45 -18.49
N HIS A 135 2.67 -0.27 -18.90
CA HIS A 135 3.43 0.62 -19.78
C HIS A 135 4.76 1.04 -19.15
N TYR A 136 4.74 1.47 -17.89
CA TYR A 136 5.96 1.89 -17.20
C TYR A 136 6.88 0.74 -16.82
N ALA A 137 6.34 -0.46 -16.54
CA ALA A 137 7.15 -1.67 -16.37
C ALA A 137 7.91 -2.02 -17.65
N TRP A 138 7.26 -1.88 -18.82
CA TRP A 138 7.91 -2.08 -20.10
C TRP A 138 8.95 -0.99 -20.41
N LYS A 139 8.64 0.28 -20.09
CA LYS A 139 9.52 1.42 -20.35
C LYS A 139 10.76 1.44 -19.45
N TYR A 140 10.63 0.99 -18.19
CA TYR A 140 11.69 0.99 -17.18
C TYR A 140 11.84 -0.38 -16.51
N PRO A 141 12.24 -1.43 -17.24
CA PRO A 141 12.26 -2.81 -16.74
C PRO A 141 13.26 -3.05 -15.60
N ASP A 142 14.26 -2.18 -15.45
CA ASP A 142 15.25 -2.21 -14.37
C ASP A 142 14.80 -1.42 -13.13
N ARG A 143 13.69 -0.69 -13.21
CA ARG A 143 13.16 0.19 -12.15
C ARG A 143 11.77 -0.19 -11.70
N LEU A 144 10.92 -0.71 -12.57
CA LEU A 144 9.52 -0.99 -12.24
C LEU A 144 9.16 -2.43 -12.60
N SER A 145 8.63 -3.16 -11.61
CA SER A 145 8.01 -4.47 -11.81
C SER A 145 6.52 -4.40 -11.49
N ALA A 146 5.67 -4.69 -12.48
CA ALA A 146 4.22 -4.72 -12.33
C ALA A 146 3.70 -6.16 -12.36
N ASN A 147 3.22 -6.64 -11.22
CA ASN A 147 2.65 -7.98 -11.01
C ASN A 147 1.13 -7.86 -10.95
N ILE A 148 0.51 -7.91 -12.14
CA ILE A 148 -0.93 -7.68 -12.35
C ILE A 148 -1.51 -8.92 -13.03
N TYR A 149 -2.55 -9.51 -12.44
CA TYR A 149 -3.15 -10.79 -12.83
C TYR A 149 -4.54 -10.65 -13.42
#